data_AF-A0AAD6M2S2-F1
#
_entry.id   AF-A0AAD6M2S2-F1
#
_cell.length_a   1.000
_cell.length_b   1.000
_cell.length_c   1.000
_cell.angle_alpha   90.00
_cell.angle_beta   90.00
_cell.angle_gamma   90.00
#
_symmetry.space_group_name_H-M   'P 1'
#
loop_
_entity.id
_entity.type
_entity.pdbx_description
1 polymer ?
#
loop_
_entity_poly.entity_id
_entity_poly.type
_entity_poly.pdbx_seq_one_letter_code
_entity_poly.pdbx_strand_id
1 'polypeptide(L)'
;MQITEEQRQRAEANRLAALEKRKAYIINQQQQPPPSPPQNPWRLFKCRKLSPKPSSSKTTTNPPLFNRVNPDLDTHLPQTFRVRLEICSPDSFSITPEAVKGFPYPGEEKCLNTLKSRLSNAMESRYTQINGGGRACVYNIRDYDVVLTCLKNCKGIEIEKIPFTTLNIIQRLSKSFDAGRWEPCRPEHFTDEKVDEFIRMLPRKLLDALLPFQLDGLRFGLRRGGRCLIADEMGLGKTLQAIAIAGCFINEGPILVVCPAILRFSWAEELERWMPFCLPSEIHLVFGHRNNPMHLTRCPKVVVISYTMLHHLRKTMLEQEWALMIVDESHHVRCSKNKSEANEIKAVLDVAEKVKRIVLLSGTPSLSRL
;
A
#
# COMPACT_ATOMS: atom_id res chain seq x y z
N MET A 1 6.52 22.61 29.21
CA MET A 1 5.28 22.55 30.03
C MET A 1 5.12 21.12 30.49
N GLN A 2 4.60 20.89 31.68
CA GLN A 2 4.18 19.55 32.10
C GLN A 2 2.91 19.16 31.32
N ILE A 3 2.68 17.86 31.16
CA ILE A 3 1.45 17.33 30.55
C ILE A 3 0.28 17.69 31.47
N THR A 4 -0.84 18.20 30.94
CA THR A 4 -2.02 18.46 31.77
C THR A 4 -2.55 17.15 32.32
N GLU A 5 -2.95 17.14 33.59
CA GLU A 5 -3.23 15.91 34.32
C GLU A 5 -4.36 15.08 33.67
N GLU A 6 -5.36 15.77 33.11
CA GLU A 6 -6.41 15.21 32.26
C GLU A 6 -5.87 14.42 31.04
N GLN A 7 -4.84 14.92 30.35
CA GLN A 7 -4.21 14.19 29.23
C GLN A 7 -3.48 12.94 29.70
N ARG A 8 -2.87 12.99 30.89
CA ARG A 8 -2.19 11.83 31.51
C ARG A 8 -3.20 10.76 31.93
N GLN A 9 -4.26 11.16 32.63
CA GLN A 9 -5.37 10.28 33.03
C GLN A 9 -6.06 9.64 31.81
N ARG A 10 -6.28 10.41 30.74
CA ARG A 10 -6.88 9.89 29.50
C ARG A 10 -5.99 8.88 28.77
N ALA A 11 -4.66 9.06 28.80
CA ALA A 11 -3.72 8.08 28.29
C ALA A 11 -3.70 6.79 29.14
N GLU A 12 -3.74 6.92 30.48
CA GLU A 12 -3.74 5.80 31.40
C GLU A 12 -5.06 4.99 31.35
N ALA A 13 -6.21 5.65 31.22
CA ALA A 13 -7.50 5.00 30.99
C ALA A 13 -7.51 4.20 29.68
N ASN A 14 -6.97 4.76 28.59
CA ASN A 14 -6.82 4.03 27.32
C ASN A 14 -5.89 2.81 27.46
N ARG A 15 -4.79 2.93 28.22
CA ARG A 15 -3.86 1.84 28.53
C ARG A 15 -4.55 0.70 29.29
N LEU A 16 -5.34 1.02 30.32
CA LEU A 16 -6.10 0.03 31.08
C LEU A 16 -7.13 -0.70 30.20
N ALA A 17 -7.94 0.04 29.43
CA ALA A 17 -8.93 -0.55 28.51
C ALA A 17 -8.30 -1.45 27.43
N ALA A 18 -7.08 -1.14 26.96
CA ALA A 18 -6.34 -1.99 26.03
C ALA A 18 -5.83 -3.28 26.71
N LEU A 19 -5.34 -3.19 27.95
CA LEU A 19 -4.91 -4.35 28.74
C LEU A 19 -6.08 -5.27 29.10
N GLU A 20 -7.26 -4.74 29.42
CA GLU A 20 -8.47 -5.51 29.68
C GLU A 20 -8.96 -6.25 28.43
N LYS A 21 -9.02 -5.58 27.27
CA LYS A 21 -9.34 -6.23 25.98
C LYS A 21 -8.36 -7.37 25.66
N ARG A 22 -7.07 -7.18 25.94
CA ARG A 22 -6.05 -8.23 25.76
C ARG A 22 -6.21 -9.40 26.74
N LYS A 23 -6.56 -9.15 28.00
CA LYS A 23 -6.88 -10.20 28.99
C LYS A 23 -8.13 -10.99 28.56
N ALA A 24 -9.21 -10.31 28.19
CA ALA A 24 -10.45 -10.94 27.73
C ALA A 24 -10.23 -11.81 26.48
N TYR A 25 -9.40 -11.35 25.53
CA TYR A 25 -9.02 -12.14 24.36
C TYR A 25 -8.27 -13.43 24.72
N ILE A 26 -7.30 -13.36 25.65
CA ILE A 26 -6.53 -14.54 26.10
C ILE A 26 -7.44 -15.53 26.85
N ILE A 27 -8.33 -15.04 27.72
CA ILE A 27 -9.30 -15.88 28.45
C ILE A 27 -10.24 -16.59 27.46
N ASN A 28 -10.74 -15.88 26.45
CA ASN A 28 -11.60 -16.46 25.42
C ASN A 28 -10.88 -17.50 24.53
N GLN A 29 -9.56 -17.38 24.34
CA GLN A 29 -8.79 -18.44 23.66
C GLN A 29 -8.58 -19.68 24.55
N GLN A 30 -8.36 -19.50 25.85
CA GLN A 30 -8.13 -20.60 26.79
C GLN A 30 -9.38 -21.43 27.13
N GLN A 31 -10.58 -20.96 26.75
CA GLN A 31 -11.85 -21.66 26.96
C GLN A 31 -12.37 -22.42 25.73
N GLN A 32 -11.63 -22.45 24.61
CA GLN A 32 -12.02 -23.25 23.45
C GLN A 32 -11.39 -24.66 23.51
N PRO A 33 -12.18 -25.75 23.36
CA PRO A 33 -11.63 -27.10 23.24
C PRO A 33 -10.84 -27.26 21.93
N PRO A 34 -9.84 -28.17 21.88
CA PRO A 34 -9.00 -28.33 20.70
C PRO A 34 -9.81 -28.79 19.47
N PRO A 35 -9.58 -28.19 18.29
CA PRO A 35 -10.31 -28.55 17.08
C PRO A 35 -9.90 -29.93 16.56
N SER A 36 -10.87 -30.69 16.06
CA SER A 36 -10.65 -31.93 15.32
C SER A 36 -10.01 -31.66 13.94
N PRO A 37 -9.27 -32.63 13.37
CA PRO A 37 -8.56 -32.43 12.10
C PRO A 37 -9.52 -32.16 10.92
N PRO A 38 -9.18 -31.24 10.01
CA PRO A 38 -10.13 -30.70 9.03
C PRO A 38 -10.43 -31.64 7.87
N GLN A 39 -11.70 -31.95 7.65
CA GLN A 39 -12.18 -32.48 6.37
C GLN A 39 -12.51 -31.32 5.41
N ASN A 40 -11.89 -31.33 4.21
CA ASN A 40 -12.15 -30.44 3.06
C ASN A 40 -11.96 -28.91 3.28
N PRO A 41 -10.77 -28.34 2.93
CA PRO A 41 -10.40 -26.97 3.28
C PRO A 41 -10.98 -25.84 2.39
N TRP A 42 -11.79 -26.13 1.36
CA TRP A 42 -12.28 -25.11 0.42
C TRP A 42 -13.79 -25.14 0.23
N ARG A 43 -14.51 -24.32 1.01
CA ARG A 43 -15.94 -24.04 0.79
C ARG A 43 -16.26 -22.57 1.02
N LEU A 44 -16.18 -21.78 -0.05
CA LEU A 44 -16.48 -20.34 -0.05
C LEU A 44 -17.86 -20.06 0.58
N PHE A 45 -17.91 -19.10 1.51
CA PHE A 45 -19.16 -18.64 2.11
C PHE A 45 -20.05 -18.00 1.05
N LYS A 46 -21.15 -18.67 0.69
CA LYS A 46 -22.15 -18.13 -0.22
C LYS A 46 -22.97 -17.05 0.49
N CYS A 47 -22.71 -15.78 0.18
CA CYS A 47 -23.59 -14.68 0.58
C CYS A 47 -25.04 -14.97 0.15
N ARG A 48 -26.01 -14.75 1.05
CA ARG A 48 -27.44 -14.87 0.73
C ARG A 48 -27.82 -13.82 -0.32
N LYS A 49 -28.40 -14.25 -1.45
CA LYS A 49 -29.10 -13.34 -2.37
C LYS A 49 -30.29 -12.71 -1.64
N LEU A 50 -30.34 -11.38 -1.61
CA LEU A 50 -31.56 -10.65 -1.26
C LEU A 50 -32.49 -10.65 -2.48
N SER A 51 -33.72 -11.16 -2.31
CA SER A 51 -34.76 -11.17 -3.34
C SER A 51 -35.75 -10.02 -3.11
N PRO A 52 -35.95 -9.09 -4.04
CA PRO A 52 -37.06 -8.14 -3.96
C PRO A 52 -38.39 -8.89 -4.16
N LYS A 53 -39.37 -8.66 -3.27
CA LYS A 53 -40.77 -9.06 -3.47
C LYS A 53 -41.58 -7.88 -4.02
N PRO A 54 -42.68 -8.14 -4.76
CA PRO A 54 -43.44 -7.09 -5.46
C PRO A 54 -44.48 -6.39 -4.57
N SER A 55 -44.88 -5.19 -4.98
CA SER A 55 -46.05 -4.44 -4.47
C SER A 55 -46.75 -3.72 -5.62
N SER A 56 -48.09 -3.72 -5.65
CA SER A 56 -48.87 -3.40 -6.87
C SER A 56 -50.08 -2.48 -6.66
N SER A 57 -50.09 -1.34 -7.36
CA SER A 57 -51.26 -0.49 -7.69
C SER A 57 -50.83 0.53 -8.75
N LYS A 58 -51.43 0.62 -9.95
CA LYS A 58 -52.74 1.24 -10.27
C LYS A 58 -52.77 2.75 -9.88
N THR A 59 -52.99 3.72 -10.78
CA THR A 59 -53.20 3.68 -12.26
C THR A 59 -52.52 4.91 -12.94
N THR A 60 -52.91 5.61 -14.03
CA THR A 60 -54.15 5.75 -14.84
C THR A 60 -53.82 6.31 -16.27
N THR A 61 -54.86 6.72 -17.01
CA THR A 61 -54.95 7.50 -18.28
C THR A 61 -54.11 8.80 -18.36
N ASN A 62 -53.76 9.40 -19.53
CA ASN A 62 -54.25 9.24 -20.92
C ASN A 62 -53.19 9.62 -22.00
N PRO A 63 -53.41 9.34 -23.31
CA PRO A 63 -52.49 9.61 -24.45
C PRO A 63 -52.91 10.89 -25.25
N PRO A 64 -52.43 11.20 -26.48
CA PRO A 64 -51.36 10.57 -27.30
C PRO A 64 -50.31 11.58 -27.87
N LEU A 65 -49.33 11.08 -28.64
CA LEU A 65 -49.12 11.53 -30.04
C LEU A 65 -48.16 10.60 -30.78
N PHE A 66 -48.45 10.30 -32.05
CA PHE A 66 -47.54 9.59 -32.94
C PHE A 66 -46.47 10.54 -33.48
N ASN A 67 -45.22 10.09 -33.50
CA ASN A 67 -44.28 10.47 -34.54
C ASN A 67 -43.63 9.20 -35.10
N ARG A 68 -43.97 8.85 -36.35
CA ARG A 68 -43.25 7.81 -37.09
C ARG A 68 -41.90 8.39 -37.52
N VAL A 69 -40.82 7.74 -37.12
CA VAL A 69 -39.49 7.91 -37.72
C VAL A 69 -39.10 6.55 -38.30
N ASN A 70 -38.44 6.55 -39.46
CA ASN A 70 -38.29 5.36 -40.30
C ASN A 70 -37.45 4.25 -39.63
N PRO A 71 -37.68 2.97 -39.97
CA PRO A 71 -36.80 1.86 -39.56
C PRO A 71 -35.38 1.98 -40.14
N ASP A 72 -35.26 2.60 -41.31
CA ASP A 72 -34.04 2.61 -42.12
C ASP A 72 -33.12 3.79 -41.77
N LEU A 73 -32.42 3.67 -40.64
CA LEU A 73 -31.16 4.39 -40.44
C LEU A 73 -30.14 3.56 -39.62
N ASP A 74 -29.95 2.29 -40.00
CA ASP A 74 -28.87 1.41 -39.50
C ASP A 74 -27.50 1.87 -40.05
N THR A 75 -27.16 3.11 -39.72
CA THR A 75 -25.83 3.67 -39.89
C THR A 75 -24.93 2.98 -38.89
N HIS A 76 -24.11 2.05 -39.37
CA HIS A 76 -23.09 1.35 -38.58
C HIS A 76 -22.03 2.32 -38.03
N LEU A 77 -22.40 3.06 -36.97
CA LEU A 77 -21.47 3.70 -36.06
C LEU A 77 -20.50 2.61 -35.59
N PRO A 78 -19.18 2.74 -35.86
CA PRO A 78 -18.24 1.69 -35.53
C PRO A 78 -18.29 1.46 -34.02
N GLN A 79 -18.66 0.25 -33.61
CA GLN A 79 -18.66 -0.13 -32.19
C GLN A 79 -17.22 -0.09 -31.71
N THR A 80 -16.88 0.93 -30.91
CA THR A 80 -15.55 1.07 -30.33
C THR A 80 -15.59 0.88 -28.82
N PHE A 81 -14.54 0.25 -28.30
CA PHE A 81 -14.32 0.11 -26.87
C PHE A 81 -12.88 0.46 -26.55
N ARG A 82 -12.68 0.96 -25.33
CA ARG A 82 -11.36 1.23 -24.79
C ARG A 82 -10.83 -0.04 -24.15
N VAL A 83 -9.52 -0.22 -24.21
CA VAL A 83 -8.79 -1.28 -23.54
C VAL A 83 -7.73 -0.62 -22.66
N ARG A 84 -7.93 -0.68 -21.34
CA ARG A 84 -6.90 -0.24 -20.37
C ARG A 84 -6.01 -1.42 -20.00
N LEU A 85 -4.71 -1.15 -19.98
CA LEU A 85 -3.68 -2.05 -19.46
C LEU A 85 -3.26 -1.55 -18.07
N GLU A 86 -3.56 -2.32 -17.03
CA GLU A 86 -3.27 -2.01 -15.63
C GLU A 86 -2.31 -3.05 -15.04
N ILE A 87 -1.46 -2.68 -14.08
CA ILE A 87 -0.59 -3.65 -13.39
C ILE A 87 -1.39 -4.35 -12.29
N CYS A 88 -1.31 -5.68 -12.23
CA CYS A 88 -1.97 -6.49 -11.21
C CYS A 88 -1.00 -7.33 -10.35
N SER A 89 0.25 -7.54 -10.76
CA SER A 89 1.31 -8.15 -9.92
C SER A 89 2.71 -7.60 -10.31
N PRO A 90 3.80 -7.99 -9.61
CA PRO A 90 5.16 -7.60 -10.01
C PRO A 90 5.61 -8.12 -11.39
N ASP A 91 4.97 -9.19 -11.87
CA ASP A 91 5.32 -9.94 -13.07
C ASP A 91 4.19 -9.99 -14.12
N SER A 92 3.01 -9.43 -13.85
CA SER A 92 1.83 -9.52 -14.72
C SER A 92 1.00 -8.23 -14.77
N PHE A 93 0.29 -8.05 -15.90
CA PHE A 93 -0.64 -6.95 -16.12
C PHE A 93 -2.00 -7.49 -16.59
N SER A 94 -3.06 -6.77 -16.22
CA SER A 94 -4.45 -7.05 -16.58
C SER A 94 -4.92 -6.17 -17.73
N ILE A 95 -5.74 -6.74 -18.60
CA ILE A 95 -6.42 -6.07 -19.71
C ILE A 95 -7.91 -5.98 -19.39
N THR A 96 -8.43 -4.74 -19.35
CA THR A 96 -9.82 -4.42 -18.99
C THR A 96 -10.51 -3.66 -20.14
N PRO A 97 -11.65 -4.14 -20.67
CA PRO A 97 -12.46 -3.39 -21.62
C PRO A 97 -13.33 -2.33 -20.91
N GLU A 98 -13.42 -1.13 -21.50
CA GLU A 98 -14.24 -0.01 -21.03
C GLU A 98 -15.05 0.63 -22.18
N ALA A 99 -16.15 1.30 -21.85
CA ALA A 99 -16.99 2.01 -22.81
C ALA A 99 -16.40 3.38 -23.20
N VAL A 100 -16.28 3.67 -24.50
CA VAL A 100 -15.88 4.99 -25.01
C VAL A 100 -17.09 5.92 -25.00
N LYS A 101 -16.92 7.16 -24.51
CA LYS A 101 -17.98 8.17 -24.56
C LYS A 101 -18.33 8.51 -26.02
N GLY A 102 -19.60 8.38 -26.38
CA GLY A 102 -20.12 8.68 -27.73
C GLY A 102 -20.21 7.48 -28.68
N PHE A 103 -19.79 6.28 -28.26
CA PHE A 103 -19.91 5.07 -29.07
C PHE A 103 -20.75 3.97 -28.37
N PRO A 104 -21.49 3.15 -29.13
CA PRO A 104 -22.22 2.01 -28.58
C PRO A 104 -21.26 0.92 -28.09
N TYR A 105 -21.26 0.64 -26.79
CA TYR A 105 -20.42 -0.38 -26.18
C TYR A 105 -20.92 -1.81 -26.52
N PRO A 106 -20.06 -2.73 -27.03
CA PRO A 106 -20.49 -4.09 -27.42
C PRO A 106 -21.00 -4.98 -26.27
N GLY A 107 -20.75 -4.59 -25.02
CA GLY A 107 -20.92 -5.45 -23.84
C GLY A 107 -19.64 -6.23 -23.51
N GLU A 108 -19.37 -6.41 -22.22
CA GLU A 108 -18.09 -6.92 -21.69
C GLU A 108 -17.71 -8.28 -22.31
N GLU A 109 -18.65 -9.23 -22.38
CA GLU A 109 -18.36 -10.57 -22.90
C GLU A 109 -18.03 -10.59 -24.40
N LYS A 110 -18.63 -9.71 -25.22
CA LYS A 110 -18.24 -9.56 -26.62
C LYS A 110 -16.86 -8.92 -26.75
N CYS A 111 -16.53 -7.94 -25.89
CA CYS A 111 -15.20 -7.32 -25.85
C CYS A 111 -14.12 -8.35 -25.45
N LEU A 112 -14.36 -9.14 -24.39
CA LEU A 112 -13.45 -10.18 -23.94
C LEU A 112 -13.26 -11.30 -24.97
N ASN A 113 -14.33 -11.77 -25.62
CA ASN A 113 -14.22 -12.78 -26.68
C ASN A 113 -13.49 -12.23 -27.91
N THR A 114 -13.69 -10.95 -28.25
CA THR A 114 -12.92 -10.27 -29.30
C THR A 114 -11.43 -10.21 -28.93
N LEU A 115 -11.09 -9.83 -27.70
CA LEU A 115 -9.71 -9.78 -27.22
C LEU A 115 -9.04 -11.16 -27.27
N LYS A 116 -9.68 -12.22 -26.75
CA LYS A 116 -9.16 -13.59 -26.83
C LYS A 116 -8.91 -14.05 -28.27
N SER A 117 -9.83 -13.75 -29.19
CA SER A 117 -9.69 -14.10 -30.62
C SER A 117 -8.52 -13.40 -31.33
N ARG A 118 -7.92 -12.37 -30.72
CA ARG A 118 -6.80 -11.58 -31.27
C ARG A 118 -5.50 -11.67 -30.46
N LEU A 119 -5.58 -12.13 -29.21
CA LEU A 119 -4.46 -12.33 -28.30
C LEU A 119 -4.05 -13.81 -28.16
N SER A 120 -4.57 -14.70 -29.01
CA SER A 120 -4.29 -16.15 -29.02
C SER A 120 -2.80 -16.53 -29.08
N ASN A 121 -1.94 -15.61 -29.51
CA ASN A 121 -0.49 -15.82 -29.62
C ASN A 121 0.28 -15.37 -28.36
N ALA A 122 -0.39 -14.78 -27.37
CA ALA A 122 0.16 -14.46 -26.06
C ALA A 122 -0.46 -15.40 -25.02
N MET A 123 0.34 -15.92 -24.08
CA MET A 123 -0.18 -16.87 -23.09
C MET A 123 -1.07 -16.18 -22.05
N GLU A 124 -2.39 -16.34 -22.21
CA GLU A 124 -3.40 -15.90 -21.23
C GLU A 124 -3.24 -16.72 -19.93
N SER A 125 -2.76 -16.06 -18.86
CA SER A 125 -2.23 -16.75 -17.67
C SER A 125 -3.25 -16.99 -16.55
N ARG A 126 -4.22 -16.07 -16.39
CA ARG A 126 -5.37 -16.15 -15.46
C ARG A 126 -6.47 -15.17 -15.87
N TYR A 127 -7.67 -15.37 -15.32
CA TYR A 127 -8.65 -14.30 -15.15
C TYR A 127 -8.60 -13.76 -13.72
N THR A 128 -8.80 -12.45 -13.56
CA THR A 128 -9.03 -11.81 -12.26
C THR A 128 -10.37 -11.10 -12.24
N GLN A 129 -11.01 -11.01 -11.06
CA GLN A 129 -12.27 -10.29 -10.91
C GLN A 129 -12.00 -8.81 -10.61
N ILE A 130 -12.65 -7.92 -11.37
CA ILE A 130 -12.50 -6.47 -11.25
C ILE A 130 -13.37 -5.95 -10.09
N ASN A 131 -12.94 -4.88 -9.42
CA ASN A 131 -13.75 -4.09 -8.48
C ASN A 131 -14.93 -3.42 -9.21
N GLY A 132 -15.98 -4.20 -9.45
CA GLY A 132 -17.11 -3.90 -10.33
C GLY A 132 -17.84 -5.15 -10.85
N GLY A 133 -17.24 -6.33 -10.71
CA GLY A 133 -17.85 -7.63 -11.00
C GLY A 133 -17.39 -8.29 -12.31
N GLY A 134 -16.80 -7.53 -13.23
CA GLY A 134 -16.30 -8.02 -14.51
C GLY A 134 -15.03 -8.88 -14.42
N ARG A 135 -14.63 -9.47 -15.55
CA ARG A 135 -13.43 -10.31 -15.71
C ARG A 135 -12.34 -9.57 -16.48
N ALA A 136 -11.13 -9.48 -15.93
CA ALA A 136 -9.94 -9.04 -16.65
C ALA A 136 -9.08 -10.24 -17.08
N CYS A 137 -8.45 -10.15 -18.25
CA CYS A 137 -7.47 -11.13 -18.74
C CYS A 137 -6.07 -10.74 -18.28
N VAL A 138 -5.27 -11.68 -17.75
CA VAL A 138 -3.93 -11.41 -17.19
C VAL A 138 -2.82 -12.03 -18.02
N TYR A 139 -1.78 -11.24 -18.33
CA TYR A 139 -0.63 -11.59 -19.17
C TYR A 139 0.68 -11.27 -18.46
N ASN A 140 1.78 -11.97 -18.81
CA ASN A 140 3.08 -11.68 -18.20
C ASN A 140 3.65 -10.36 -18.73
N ILE A 141 4.35 -9.61 -17.88
CA ILE A 141 4.95 -8.30 -18.23
C ILE A 141 6.04 -8.42 -19.32
N ARG A 142 6.60 -9.62 -19.53
CA ARG A 142 7.50 -9.95 -20.65
C ARG A 142 6.77 -9.90 -22.01
N ASP A 143 5.47 -10.18 -22.05
CA ASP A 143 4.65 -10.22 -23.27
C ASP A 143 4.03 -8.85 -23.63
N TYR A 144 4.28 -7.81 -22.84
CA TYR A 144 3.61 -6.51 -22.95
C TYR A 144 3.69 -5.91 -24.36
N ASP A 145 4.86 -5.92 -24.99
CA ASP A 145 5.06 -5.34 -26.33
C ASP A 145 4.45 -6.20 -27.45
N VAL A 146 4.33 -7.52 -27.25
CA VAL A 146 3.62 -8.43 -28.15
C VAL A 146 2.12 -8.14 -28.10
N VAL A 147 1.55 -8.13 -26.89
CA VAL A 147 0.14 -7.78 -26.64
C VAL A 147 -0.20 -6.39 -27.18
N LEU A 148 0.63 -5.38 -26.89
CA LEU A 148 0.42 -4.02 -27.36
C LEU A 148 0.48 -3.93 -28.90
N THR A 149 1.27 -4.77 -29.57
CA THR A 149 1.32 -4.84 -31.03
C THR A 149 0.08 -5.53 -31.62
N CYS A 150 -0.38 -6.64 -31.02
CA CYS A 150 -1.65 -7.26 -31.38
C CYS A 150 -2.84 -6.30 -31.22
N LEU A 151 -2.90 -5.53 -30.13
CA LEU A 151 -3.96 -4.55 -29.90
C LEU A 151 -3.93 -3.39 -30.90
N LYS A 152 -2.76 -2.83 -31.24
CA LYS A 152 -2.64 -1.77 -32.27
C LYS A 152 -3.18 -2.18 -33.64
N ASN A 153 -3.09 -3.47 -33.98
CA ASN A 153 -3.55 -4.01 -35.25
C ASN A 153 -5.08 -4.23 -35.29
N CYS A 154 -5.79 -4.03 -34.17
CA CYS A 154 -7.24 -4.19 -34.07
C CYS A 154 -7.98 -2.88 -34.37
N LYS A 155 -8.71 -2.84 -35.50
CA LYS A 155 -9.62 -1.72 -35.81
C LYS A 155 -10.73 -1.63 -34.75
N GLY A 156 -11.03 -0.41 -34.29
CA GLY A 156 -12.11 -0.14 -33.34
C GLY A 156 -11.73 -0.20 -31.85
N ILE A 157 -10.44 -0.40 -31.52
CA ILE A 157 -9.95 -0.41 -30.13
C ILE A 157 -9.17 0.88 -29.82
N GLU A 158 -9.57 1.60 -28.77
CA GLU A 158 -8.76 2.67 -28.15
C GLU A 158 -7.87 2.04 -27.05
N ILE A 159 -6.58 2.37 -26.99
CA ILE A 159 -5.63 1.72 -26.06
C ILE A 159 -5.14 2.71 -25.00
N GLU A 160 -5.55 2.50 -23.75
CA GLU A 160 -5.02 3.21 -22.58
C GLU A 160 -3.85 2.41 -21.99
N LYS A 161 -2.62 2.84 -22.30
CA LYS A 161 -1.37 2.13 -21.97
C LYS A 161 -0.93 2.38 -20.52
N ILE A 162 -0.19 1.41 -19.96
CA ILE A 162 0.65 1.63 -18.77
C ILE A 162 1.61 2.81 -19.03
N PRO A 163 1.73 3.80 -18.13
CA PRO A 163 2.71 4.88 -18.27
C PRO A 163 4.14 4.36 -18.35
N PHE A 164 4.94 4.88 -19.29
CA PHE A 164 6.28 4.37 -19.60
C PHE A 164 7.21 4.26 -18.38
N THR A 165 7.19 5.26 -17.49
CA THR A 165 7.99 5.26 -16.25
C THR A 165 7.63 4.07 -15.36
N THR A 166 6.33 3.79 -15.19
CA THR A 166 5.82 2.66 -14.41
C THR A 166 6.19 1.33 -15.04
N LEU A 167 6.01 1.20 -16.37
CA LEU A 167 6.38 0.01 -17.14
C LEU A 167 7.88 -0.30 -17.02
N ASN A 168 8.75 0.68 -17.25
CA ASN A 168 10.20 0.54 -17.17
C ASN A 168 10.69 0.18 -15.74
N ILE A 169 10.05 0.74 -14.70
CA ILE A 169 10.32 0.36 -13.30
C ILE A 169 9.96 -1.12 -13.07
N ILE A 170 8.80 -1.57 -13.55
CA ILE A 170 8.32 -2.93 -13.30
C ILE A 170 9.06 -3.95 -14.17
N GLN A 171 9.39 -3.66 -15.43
CA GLN A 171 10.24 -4.51 -16.28
C GLN A 171 11.69 -4.65 -15.76
N ARG A 172 12.14 -3.74 -14.89
CA ARG A 172 13.40 -3.89 -14.13
C ARG A 172 13.19 -4.73 -12.86
N LEU A 173 12.10 -4.50 -12.12
CA LEU A 173 11.79 -5.24 -10.88
C LEU A 173 11.29 -6.68 -11.13
N SER A 174 10.71 -7.01 -12.28
CA SER A 174 10.32 -8.37 -12.64
C SER A 174 11.51 -9.28 -12.96
N LYS A 175 12.71 -8.70 -13.07
CA LYS A 175 14.00 -9.42 -13.13
C LYS A 175 14.62 -9.63 -11.76
N SER A 176 14.10 -9.01 -10.69
CA SER A 176 14.67 -9.14 -9.34
C SER A 176 14.20 -10.39 -8.60
N PHE A 177 13.35 -11.21 -9.23
CA PHE A 177 12.94 -12.52 -8.73
C PHE A 177 12.94 -13.51 -9.90
N ASP A 178 13.99 -14.33 -10.01
CA ASP A 178 14.05 -15.45 -10.95
C ASP A 178 14.32 -16.76 -10.20
N ALA A 179 13.72 -17.86 -10.68
CA ALA A 179 13.72 -19.18 -10.04
C ALA A 179 13.39 -19.18 -8.51
N GLY A 180 12.71 -18.16 -8.00
CA GLY A 180 12.40 -17.98 -6.57
C GLY A 180 13.49 -17.34 -5.72
N ARG A 181 14.62 -16.92 -6.30
CA ARG A 181 15.70 -16.18 -5.62
C ARG A 181 15.59 -14.68 -5.88
N TRP A 182 16.06 -13.85 -4.95
CA TRP A 182 16.14 -12.41 -5.15
C TRP A 182 17.48 -11.98 -5.76
N GLU A 183 17.43 -11.13 -6.80
CA GLU A 183 18.61 -10.52 -7.43
C GLU A 183 18.59 -8.99 -7.33
N PRO A 184 19.67 -8.35 -6.81
CA PRO A 184 19.79 -6.88 -6.73
C PRO A 184 19.81 -6.14 -8.08
N CYS A 185 18.63 -5.76 -8.61
CA CYS A 185 18.52 -4.95 -9.82
C CYS A 185 18.91 -3.45 -9.68
N ARG A 186 19.55 -3.04 -8.56
CA ARG A 186 20.02 -1.67 -8.29
C ARG A 186 21.20 -1.68 -7.30
N PRO A 187 22.11 -0.68 -7.31
CA PRO A 187 23.25 -0.64 -6.40
C PRO A 187 22.85 -0.47 -4.92
N GLU A 188 21.66 0.06 -4.61
CA GLU A 188 21.16 0.18 -3.24
C GLU A 188 20.45 -1.10 -2.74
N HIS A 189 20.26 -2.11 -3.59
CA HIS A 189 19.62 -3.37 -3.21
C HIS A 189 20.64 -4.35 -2.60
N PHE A 190 20.22 -5.10 -1.58
CA PHE A 190 21.05 -6.10 -0.90
C PHE A 190 20.70 -7.52 -1.35
N THR A 191 21.70 -8.42 -1.41
CA THR A 191 21.49 -9.86 -1.67
C THR A 191 20.86 -10.55 -0.45
N ASP A 192 20.32 -11.75 -0.62
CA ASP A 192 19.68 -12.49 0.47
C ASP A 192 20.66 -12.85 1.61
N GLU A 193 21.92 -13.12 1.31
CA GLU A 193 22.96 -13.40 2.31
C GLU A 193 23.22 -12.17 3.20
N LYS A 194 23.22 -10.97 2.60
CA LYS A 194 23.38 -9.70 3.31
C LYS A 194 22.11 -9.33 4.09
N VAL A 195 20.93 -9.62 3.55
CA VAL A 195 19.66 -9.46 4.25
C VAL A 195 19.60 -10.36 5.49
N ASP A 196 20.00 -11.62 5.38
CA ASP A 196 20.05 -12.53 6.54
C ASP A 196 21.21 -12.21 7.50
N GLU A 197 22.28 -11.53 7.07
CA GLU A 197 23.26 -10.90 7.98
C GLU A 197 22.62 -9.78 8.82
N PHE A 198 21.91 -8.83 8.18
CA PHE A 198 21.19 -7.78 8.88
C PHE A 198 20.17 -8.34 9.88
N ILE A 199 19.39 -9.35 9.48
CA ILE A 199 18.40 -10.01 10.35
C ILE A 199 19.09 -10.68 11.56
N ARG A 200 20.27 -11.31 11.38
CA ARG A 200 21.05 -11.92 12.48
C ARG A 200 21.60 -10.91 13.50
N MET A 201 21.70 -9.62 13.15
CA MET A 201 22.10 -8.57 14.09
C MET A 201 20.94 -8.05 14.97
N LEU A 202 19.69 -8.38 14.65
CA LEU A 202 18.53 -7.92 15.43
C LEU A 202 18.40 -8.66 16.78
N PRO A 203 17.75 -8.03 17.79
CA PRO A 203 17.53 -8.66 19.09
C PRO A 203 16.62 -9.89 18.92
N ARG A 204 17.00 -11.04 19.50
CA ARG A 204 16.18 -12.27 19.44
C ARG A 204 14.72 -12.03 19.84
N LYS A 205 14.50 -11.33 20.95
CA LYS A 205 13.17 -10.87 21.43
C LYS A 205 12.29 -10.20 20.34
N LEU A 206 12.89 -9.47 19.40
CA LEU A 206 12.18 -8.86 18.26
C LEU A 206 11.95 -9.87 17.13
N LEU A 207 12.96 -10.67 16.79
CA LEU A 207 12.84 -11.74 15.79
C LEU A 207 11.77 -12.78 16.17
N ASP A 208 11.79 -13.24 17.42
CA ASP A 208 10.88 -14.22 18.01
C ASP A 208 9.43 -13.69 18.10
N ALA A 209 9.23 -12.36 17.94
CA ALA A 209 7.93 -11.70 17.95
C ALA A 209 7.38 -11.37 16.55
N LEU A 210 8.19 -11.50 15.49
CA LEU A 210 7.76 -11.28 14.11
C LEU A 210 7.00 -12.51 13.59
N LEU A 211 5.76 -12.29 13.14
CA LEU A 211 5.00 -13.29 12.40
C LEU A 211 5.63 -13.54 11.01
N PRO A 212 5.44 -14.71 10.37
CA PRO A 212 6.13 -15.03 9.10
C PRO A 212 5.97 -13.95 8.01
N PHE A 213 4.76 -13.43 7.80
CA PHE A 213 4.53 -12.35 6.82
C PHE A 213 5.23 -11.03 7.20
N GLN A 214 5.44 -10.76 8.48
CA GLN A 214 6.17 -9.59 8.97
C GLN A 214 7.68 -9.74 8.75
N LEU A 215 8.19 -10.96 8.86
CA LEU A 215 9.57 -11.31 8.51
C LEU A 215 9.80 -11.21 6.99
N ASP A 216 8.81 -11.58 6.18
CA ASP A 216 8.83 -11.36 4.72
C ASP A 216 8.73 -9.87 4.36
N GLY A 217 7.96 -9.06 5.10
CA GLY A 217 7.94 -7.60 5.00
C GLY A 217 9.29 -6.95 5.37
N LEU A 218 9.94 -7.42 6.43
CA LEU A 218 11.32 -7.06 6.79
C LEU A 218 12.29 -7.39 5.65
N ARG A 219 12.27 -8.62 5.12
CA ARG A 219 13.08 -9.01 3.96
C ARG A 219 12.78 -8.17 2.73
N PHE A 220 11.51 -7.88 2.44
CA PHE A 220 11.08 -7.04 1.32
C PHE A 220 11.69 -5.62 1.38
N GLY A 221 11.73 -5.03 2.59
CA GLY A 221 12.35 -3.74 2.86
C GLY A 221 13.88 -3.78 2.76
N LEU A 222 14.53 -4.74 3.42
CA LEU A 222 15.99 -4.87 3.41
C LEU A 222 16.54 -5.18 1.99
N ARG A 223 15.90 -6.08 1.25
CA ARG A 223 16.21 -6.35 -0.17
C ARG A 223 16.27 -5.07 -1.02
N ARG A 224 15.39 -4.10 -0.74
CA ARG A 224 15.30 -2.78 -1.40
C ARG A 224 16.11 -1.68 -0.72
N GLY A 225 17.14 -2.04 0.05
CA GLY A 225 18.01 -1.08 0.73
C GLY A 225 17.33 -0.26 1.82
N GLY A 226 16.17 -0.69 2.34
CA GLY A 226 15.34 0.10 3.25
C GLY A 226 14.47 1.16 2.57
N ARG A 227 14.19 1.04 1.26
CA ARG A 227 13.23 1.90 0.54
C ARG A 227 11.95 1.10 0.20
N CYS A 228 10.92 1.24 1.01
CA CYS A 228 9.68 0.46 0.89
C CYS A 228 8.42 1.16 1.40
N LEU A 229 7.26 0.72 0.93
CA LEU A 229 5.94 1.03 1.49
C LEU A 229 5.36 -0.25 2.09
N ILE A 230 5.10 -0.26 3.39
CA ILE A 230 4.39 -1.34 4.10
C ILE A 230 2.92 -0.93 4.18
N ALA A 231 2.10 -1.55 3.34
CA ALA A 231 0.69 -1.21 3.13
C ALA A 231 -0.29 -2.24 3.74
N ASP A 232 0.20 -3.11 4.63
CA ASP A 232 -0.57 -4.13 5.34
C ASP A 232 -1.80 -3.54 6.05
N GLU A 233 -2.77 -4.39 6.39
CA GLU A 233 -3.98 -3.96 7.11
C GLU A 233 -3.67 -3.30 8.47
N MET A 234 -4.60 -2.49 8.96
CA MET A 234 -4.51 -1.93 10.32
C MET A 234 -4.58 -3.06 11.37
N GLY A 235 -3.75 -2.96 12.42
CA GLY A 235 -3.61 -4.00 13.45
C GLY A 235 -2.54 -5.06 13.15
N LEU A 236 -2.10 -5.27 11.90
CA LEU A 236 -1.10 -6.31 11.54
C LEU A 236 0.36 -5.99 11.92
N GLY A 237 0.59 -5.08 12.87
CA GLY A 237 1.92 -4.85 13.45
C GLY A 237 2.95 -4.16 12.55
N LYS A 238 2.52 -3.31 11.60
CA LYS A 238 3.44 -2.53 10.71
C LYS A 238 4.56 -1.81 11.47
N THR A 239 4.26 -1.25 12.64
CA THR A 239 5.24 -0.61 13.54
C THR A 239 6.39 -1.55 13.92
N LEU A 240 6.11 -2.83 14.17
CA LEU A 240 7.12 -3.84 14.52
C LEU A 240 8.05 -4.13 13.35
N GLN A 241 7.51 -4.25 12.13
CA GLN A 241 8.30 -4.40 10.90
C GLN A 241 9.20 -3.18 10.66
N ALA A 242 8.65 -1.97 10.84
CA ALA A 242 9.37 -0.71 10.68
C ALA A 242 10.53 -0.58 11.68
N ILE A 243 10.30 -0.95 12.95
CA ILE A 243 11.32 -1.00 14.00
C ILE A 243 12.39 -2.06 13.68
N ALA A 244 12.02 -3.23 13.13
CA ALA A 244 12.99 -4.22 12.70
C ALA A 244 13.86 -3.73 11.52
N ILE A 245 13.28 -3.05 10.53
CA ILE A 245 14.07 -2.43 9.44
C ILE A 245 14.99 -1.32 10.00
N ALA A 246 14.49 -0.49 10.92
CA ALA A 246 15.28 0.54 11.60
C ALA A 246 16.46 -0.05 12.38
N GLY A 247 16.25 -1.13 13.14
CA GLY A 247 17.28 -1.81 13.92
C GLY A 247 18.46 -2.29 13.08
N CYS A 248 18.24 -2.67 11.82
CA CYS A 248 19.29 -3.07 10.88
C CYS A 248 20.22 -1.90 10.47
N PHE A 249 19.76 -0.65 10.56
CA PHE A 249 20.47 0.53 10.06
C PHE A 249 20.85 1.56 11.15
N ILE A 250 20.49 1.32 12.41
CA ILE A 250 20.72 2.26 13.53
C ILE A 250 22.19 2.56 13.82
N ASN A 251 23.10 1.69 13.36
CA ASN A 251 24.55 1.88 13.48
C ASN A 251 25.14 2.74 12.34
N GLU A 252 24.38 3.03 11.28
CA GLU A 252 24.82 3.90 10.17
C GLU A 252 24.53 5.40 10.43
N GLY A 253 23.77 5.73 11.48
CA GLY A 253 23.39 7.09 11.81
C GLY A 253 21.99 7.18 12.43
N PRO A 254 21.51 8.41 12.73
CA PRO A 254 20.26 8.62 13.43
C PRO A 254 19.05 8.30 12.54
N ILE A 255 17.97 7.85 13.17
CA ILE A 255 16.72 7.46 12.54
C ILE A 255 15.64 8.51 12.83
N LEU A 256 14.95 8.98 11.79
CA LEU A 256 13.84 9.91 11.91
C LEU A 256 12.51 9.16 11.83
N VAL A 257 11.66 9.29 12.85
CA VAL A 257 10.29 8.76 12.85
C VAL A 257 9.31 9.93 12.79
N VAL A 258 8.61 10.07 11.67
CA VAL A 258 7.56 11.07 11.47
C VAL A 258 6.21 10.40 11.63
N CYS A 259 5.43 10.81 12.63
CA CYS A 259 4.14 10.19 12.93
C CYS A 259 3.04 11.22 13.28
N PRO A 260 1.75 10.82 13.33
CA PRO A 260 0.72 11.62 13.96
C PRO A 260 1.10 12.04 15.38
N ALA A 261 0.76 13.27 15.78
CA ALA A 261 1.25 13.88 17.02
C ALA A 261 0.86 13.14 18.31
N ILE A 262 -0.20 12.33 18.26
CA ILE A 262 -0.67 11.46 19.35
C ILE A 262 0.14 10.15 19.48
N LEU A 263 0.76 9.66 18.40
CA LEU A 263 1.46 8.37 18.38
C LEU A 263 2.92 8.45 18.86
N ARG A 264 3.49 9.65 19.06
CA ARG A 264 4.91 9.84 19.44
C ARG A 264 5.31 9.05 20.70
N PHE A 265 4.45 8.99 21.71
CA PHE A 265 4.71 8.20 22.92
C PHE A 265 4.60 6.69 22.67
N SER A 266 3.61 6.24 21.89
CA SER A 266 3.49 4.82 21.52
C SER A 266 4.67 4.34 20.67
N TRP A 267 5.21 5.20 19.81
CA TRP A 267 6.46 4.94 19.10
C TRP A 267 7.64 4.82 20.07
N ALA A 268 7.75 5.71 21.06
CA ALA A 268 8.80 5.63 22.08
C ALA A 268 8.74 4.30 22.87
N GLU A 269 7.56 3.93 23.35
CA GLU A 269 7.32 2.68 24.10
C GLU A 269 7.67 1.43 23.28
N GLU A 270 7.26 1.38 22.00
CA GLU A 270 7.57 0.22 21.14
C GLU A 270 9.06 0.20 20.72
N LEU A 271 9.69 1.36 20.50
CA LEU A 271 11.15 1.45 20.24
C LEU A 271 11.97 0.91 21.43
N GLU A 272 11.67 1.39 22.65
CA GLU A 272 12.32 0.91 23.90
C GLU A 272 12.06 -0.59 24.12
N ARG A 273 10.83 -1.04 23.90
CA ARG A 273 10.41 -2.43 24.06
C ARG A 273 11.18 -3.40 23.18
N TRP A 274 11.46 -3.04 21.93
CA TRP A 274 11.98 -3.95 20.91
C TRP A 274 13.46 -3.74 20.57
N MET A 275 14.03 -2.57 20.82
CA MET A 275 15.44 -2.27 20.60
C MET A 275 16.18 -2.00 21.92
N PRO A 276 16.48 -3.03 22.75
CA PRO A 276 17.12 -2.84 24.07
C PRO A 276 18.54 -2.26 24.01
N PHE A 277 19.16 -2.18 22.83
CA PHE A 277 20.43 -1.45 22.60
C PHE A 277 20.24 0.06 22.37
N CYS A 278 19.00 0.55 22.33
CA CYS A 278 18.63 1.95 22.22
C CYS A 278 18.04 2.36 23.56
N LEU A 279 18.85 3.00 24.41
CA LEU A 279 18.40 3.40 25.73
C LEU A 279 17.29 4.49 25.63
N PRO A 280 16.42 4.66 26.63
CA PRO A 280 15.43 5.73 26.63
C PRO A 280 16.03 7.14 26.44
N SER A 281 17.28 7.35 26.88
CA SER A 281 18.05 8.58 26.65
C SER A 281 18.56 8.77 25.21
N GLU A 282 18.47 7.75 24.36
CA GLU A 282 18.84 7.79 22.94
C GLU A 282 17.60 7.90 22.02
N ILE A 283 16.39 7.93 22.60
CA ILE A 283 15.11 8.16 21.91
C ILE A 283 14.63 9.58 22.27
N HIS A 284 14.69 10.50 21.30
CA HIS A 284 14.34 11.92 21.53
C HIS A 284 12.97 12.27 20.96
N LEU A 285 12.08 12.83 21.80
CA LEU A 285 10.70 13.17 21.42
C LEU A 285 10.55 14.68 21.21
N VAL A 286 10.15 15.07 20.00
CA VAL A 286 10.06 16.49 19.61
C VAL A 286 8.65 17.03 19.82
N PHE A 287 8.51 17.93 20.80
CA PHE A 287 7.24 18.60 21.14
C PHE A 287 7.17 20.09 20.76
N GLY A 288 8.31 20.74 20.55
CA GLY A 288 8.38 22.17 20.24
C GLY A 288 9.81 22.62 19.89
N HIS A 289 10.00 23.91 19.59
CA HIS A 289 11.31 24.46 19.22
C HIS A 289 12.41 24.24 20.28
N ARG A 290 12.05 24.24 21.57
CA ARG A 290 12.98 23.94 22.68
C ARG A 290 13.43 22.48 22.75
N ASN A 291 12.83 21.59 21.93
CA ASN A 291 13.20 20.18 21.80
C ASN A 291 13.87 19.90 20.43
N ASN A 292 14.54 20.89 19.83
CA ASN A 292 15.29 20.67 18.59
C ASN A 292 16.51 19.76 18.86
N PRO A 293 16.69 18.62 18.15
CA PRO A 293 17.85 17.75 18.33
C PRO A 293 19.20 18.44 18.15
N MET A 294 19.28 19.52 17.35
CA MET A 294 20.52 20.32 17.21
C MET A 294 20.97 21.05 18.48
N HIS A 295 20.15 21.09 19.54
CA HIS A 295 20.53 21.66 20.84
C HIS A 295 20.95 20.59 21.86
N LEU A 296 21.05 19.32 21.45
CA LEU A 296 21.50 18.22 22.29
C LEU A 296 23.03 18.06 22.19
N THR A 297 23.70 17.90 23.33
CA THR A 297 25.17 17.71 23.42
C THR A 297 25.65 16.40 22.76
N ARG A 298 24.74 15.47 22.49
CA ARG A 298 24.98 14.21 21.78
C ARG A 298 23.77 13.91 20.90
N CYS A 299 24.01 13.52 19.64
CA CYS A 299 22.94 13.11 18.74
C CYS A 299 22.23 11.84 19.27
N PRO A 300 20.89 11.84 19.40
CA PRO A 300 20.12 10.65 19.75
C PRO A 300 20.12 9.65 18.58
N LYS A 301 19.98 8.34 18.88
CA LYS A 301 19.88 7.30 17.84
C LYS A 301 18.55 7.37 17.09
N VAL A 302 17.46 7.76 17.77
CA VAL A 302 16.13 7.89 17.18
C VAL A 302 15.51 9.23 17.57
N VAL A 303 14.92 9.93 16.60
CA VAL A 303 14.14 11.16 16.82
C VAL A 303 12.70 10.91 16.37
N VAL A 304 11.73 11.10 17.26
CA VAL A 304 10.29 10.97 16.96
C VAL A 304 9.64 12.35 16.92
N ILE A 305 9.07 12.70 15.78
CA ILE A 305 8.55 14.04 15.47
C ILE A 305 7.15 13.96 14.85
N SER A 306 6.34 15.01 15.03
CA SER A 306 5.07 15.14 14.31
C SER A 306 5.23 15.90 13.00
N TYR A 307 4.37 15.62 12.01
CA TYR A 307 4.30 16.34 10.73
C TYR A 307 4.35 17.88 10.90
N THR A 308 3.52 18.41 11.80
CA THR A 308 3.52 19.82 12.24
C THR A 308 4.89 20.33 12.71
N MET A 309 5.60 19.54 13.51
CA MET A 309 6.90 19.92 14.07
C MET A 309 8.05 19.75 13.08
N LEU A 310 7.95 18.80 12.16
CA LEU A 310 8.89 18.65 11.05
C LEU A 310 8.82 19.86 10.11
N HIS A 311 7.62 20.40 9.87
CA HIS A 311 7.48 21.67 9.16
C HIS A 311 8.19 22.81 9.91
N HIS A 312 7.91 22.99 11.21
CA HIS A 312 8.50 24.07 12.00
C HIS A 312 10.03 23.97 12.14
N LEU A 313 10.60 22.76 12.13
CA LEU A 313 12.03 22.50 12.27
C LEU A 313 12.72 22.11 10.96
N ARG A 314 12.05 22.30 9.81
CA ARG A 314 12.50 21.87 8.47
C ARG A 314 13.97 22.20 8.17
N LYS A 315 14.45 23.40 8.52
CA LYS A 315 15.85 23.82 8.30
C LYS A 315 16.83 22.91 9.04
N THR A 316 16.71 22.82 10.36
CA THR A 316 17.60 22.02 11.21
C THR A 316 17.49 20.52 10.95
N MET A 317 16.33 20.04 10.49
CA MET A 317 16.14 18.64 10.09
C MET A 317 16.77 18.31 8.72
N LEU A 318 17.00 19.33 7.86
CA LEU A 318 17.72 19.24 6.58
C LEU A 318 19.23 19.43 6.72
N GLU A 319 19.71 19.92 7.87
CA GLU A 319 21.14 20.08 8.19
C GLU A 319 21.74 18.79 8.78
N GLN A 320 20.91 17.93 9.37
CA GLN A 320 21.33 16.63 9.91
C GLN A 320 21.25 15.51 8.85
N GLU A 321 22.29 14.67 8.77
CA GLU A 321 22.22 13.41 8.02
C GLU A 321 21.43 12.34 8.78
N TRP A 322 20.53 11.66 8.07
CA TRP A 322 19.71 10.56 8.61
C TRP A 322 20.03 9.26 7.88
N ALA A 323 20.16 8.16 8.61
CA ALA A 323 20.41 6.83 8.03
C ALA A 323 19.13 6.21 7.44
N LEU A 324 17.98 6.50 8.06
CA LEU A 324 16.66 6.03 7.66
C LEU A 324 15.56 6.97 8.18
N MET A 325 14.49 7.12 7.39
CA MET A 325 13.28 7.86 7.75
C MET A 325 12.06 6.93 7.71
N ILE A 326 11.32 6.83 8.82
CA ILE A 326 10.01 6.20 8.89
C ILE A 326 8.94 7.28 8.78
N VAL A 327 7.93 7.06 7.94
CA VAL A 327 6.76 7.93 7.81
C VAL A 327 5.51 7.12 8.14
N ASP A 328 4.99 7.32 9.33
CA ASP A 328 3.82 6.62 9.88
C ASP A 328 2.52 7.34 9.52
N GLU A 329 1.49 6.55 9.19
CA GLU A 329 0.31 6.97 8.43
C GLU A 329 0.64 7.90 7.23
N SER A 330 1.53 7.42 6.37
CA SER A 330 1.97 8.11 5.14
C SER A 330 0.83 8.43 4.16
N HIS A 331 -0.38 7.93 4.40
CA HIS A 331 -1.59 8.33 3.68
C HIS A 331 -1.93 9.83 3.84
N HIS A 332 -1.33 10.53 4.81
CA HIS A 332 -1.37 11.99 4.95
C HIS A 332 -0.50 12.71 3.90
N VAL A 333 0.55 12.06 3.37
CA VAL A 333 1.53 12.64 2.44
C VAL A 333 1.03 12.55 0.99
N ARG A 334 -0.07 13.26 0.68
CA ARG A 334 -0.69 13.25 -0.65
C ARG A 334 -0.36 14.50 -1.46
N CYS A 335 0.52 14.33 -2.45
CA CYS A 335 0.79 15.34 -3.47
C CYS A 335 -0.45 15.46 -4.38
N SER A 336 -1.16 16.60 -4.34
CA SER A 336 -2.36 16.83 -5.14
C SER A 336 -2.04 17.74 -6.32
N LYS A 337 -2.16 17.23 -7.55
CA LYS A 337 -1.85 17.95 -8.80
C LYS A 337 -2.58 19.31 -8.93
N ASN A 338 -3.68 19.53 -8.19
CA ASN A 338 -4.59 20.67 -8.34
C ASN A 338 -4.70 21.57 -7.09
N LYS A 339 -3.82 21.42 -6.08
CA LYS A 339 -3.78 22.30 -4.91
C LYS A 339 -2.32 22.53 -4.48
N SER A 340 -2.03 23.70 -3.90
CA SER A 340 -0.76 23.91 -3.20
C SER A 340 -0.55 22.81 -2.17
N GLU A 341 0.63 22.21 -2.18
CA GLU A 341 1.02 21.22 -1.17
C GLU A 341 0.95 21.86 0.23
N ALA A 342 0.47 21.10 1.22
CA ALA A 342 0.53 21.55 2.60
C ALA A 342 2.00 21.64 3.03
N ASN A 343 2.36 22.69 3.79
CA ASN A 343 3.75 22.93 4.18
C ASN A 343 4.39 21.76 4.95
N GLU A 344 3.58 20.94 5.62
CA GLU A 344 3.98 19.68 6.26
C GLU A 344 4.36 18.59 5.26
N ILE A 345 3.55 18.41 4.19
CA ILE A 345 3.85 17.47 3.11
C ILE A 345 5.15 17.87 2.43
N LYS A 346 5.32 19.16 2.14
CA LYS A 346 6.57 19.69 1.58
C LYS A 346 7.77 19.38 2.47
N ALA A 347 7.70 19.71 3.76
CA ALA A 347 8.78 19.43 4.71
C ALA A 347 9.13 17.93 4.84
N VAL A 348 8.15 17.02 4.71
CA VAL A 348 8.39 15.57 4.60
C VAL A 348 9.17 15.25 3.33
N LEU A 349 8.77 15.79 2.18
CA LEU A 349 9.41 15.54 0.88
C LEU A 349 10.85 16.07 0.82
N ASP A 350 11.10 17.30 1.28
CA ASP A 350 12.45 17.89 1.27
C ASP A 350 13.45 17.04 2.08
N VAL A 351 13.02 16.51 3.23
CA VAL A 351 13.87 15.65 4.07
C VAL A 351 14.01 14.28 3.40
N ALA A 352 12.92 13.69 2.90
CA ALA A 352 12.91 12.41 2.19
C ALA A 352 13.78 12.39 0.90
N GLU A 353 14.02 13.55 0.28
CA GLU A 353 14.96 13.70 -0.84
C GLU A 353 16.42 13.52 -0.39
N LYS A 354 16.77 13.97 0.83
CA LYS A 354 18.11 13.82 1.42
C LYS A 354 18.36 12.47 2.11
N VAL A 355 17.34 11.83 2.69
CA VAL A 355 17.55 10.61 3.48
C VAL A 355 17.87 9.40 2.59
N LYS A 356 18.94 8.67 2.95
CA LYS A 356 19.42 7.47 2.24
C LYS A 356 18.34 6.39 2.07
N ARG A 357 17.45 6.24 3.07
CA ARG A 357 16.42 5.18 3.17
C ARG A 357 15.08 5.73 3.67
N ILE A 358 13.97 5.19 3.16
CA ILE A 358 12.63 5.62 3.57
C ILE A 358 11.64 4.46 3.64
N VAL A 359 11.02 4.30 4.81
CA VAL A 359 9.98 3.31 5.09
C VAL A 359 8.67 4.05 5.29
N LEU A 360 7.76 3.93 4.33
CA LEU A 360 6.41 4.46 4.43
C LEU A 360 5.49 3.41 5.04
N LEU A 361 4.65 3.78 6.02
CA LEU A 361 3.63 2.89 6.60
C LEU A 361 2.25 3.47 6.30
N SER A 362 1.31 2.63 5.87
CA SER A 362 -0.08 3.04 5.71
C SER A 362 -1.04 1.92 6.05
N GLY A 363 -2.12 2.22 6.78
CA GLY A 363 -3.30 1.35 6.88
C GLY A 363 -4.24 1.44 5.67
N THR A 364 -4.03 2.42 4.78
CA THR A 364 -4.85 2.63 3.57
C THR A 364 -3.97 3.04 2.37
N PRO A 365 -3.52 2.09 1.51
CA PRO A 365 -2.96 2.46 0.21
C PRO A 365 -4.01 3.24 -0.59
N SER A 366 -3.63 4.41 -1.12
CA SER A 366 -4.59 5.35 -1.69
C SER A 366 -5.11 4.92 -3.06
N LEU A 367 -6.39 4.53 -3.13
CA LEU A 367 -7.14 4.22 -4.36
C LEU A 367 -7.43 5.45 -5.27
N SER A 368 -6.59 6.48 -5.20
CA SER A 368 -6.65 7.63 -6.10
C SER A 368 -6.11 7.25 -7.47
N ARG A 369 -6.95 7.37 -8.51
CA ARG A 369 -6.60 7.17 -9.93
C ARG A 369 -5.35 8.01 -10.28
N LEU A 370 -4.39 7.38 -10.95
CA LEU A 370 -3.08 7.95 -11.32
C LEU A 370 -3.19 9.07 -12.36
#